data_AF-A0A8H5P6L5-F1
#
_entry.id   AF-A0A8H5P6L5-F1
#
_cell.length_a   1.000
_cell.length_b   1.000
_cell.length_c   1.000
_cell.angle_alpha   90.00
_cell.angle_beta   90.00
_cell.angle_gamma   90.00
#
_symmetry.space_group_name_H-M   'P 1'
#
loop_
_entity.id
_entity.type
_entity.pdbx_description
1 polymer ?
#
loop_
_entity_poly.entity_id
_entity_poly.type
_entity_poly.pdbx_seq_one_letter_code
_entity_poly.pdbx_strand_id
1 'polypeptide(L)'
;MSQQELTGAFFNFLSQNSGHPTRLSALKSFLVARPEVKPVADLLPVDEMNARLDLIEVVQTNIAVLRPDRPLNHIQFCYLVGMPLGDLQAFAHLNALHVFDAVRGLGKLTAHFFKRDKYSDPSPPPTPSPAPKDSGSRRGGQESPRYHPALPPGPQGSSHRRTVSEGRITKPRSDSSPNLPPKSSRRPHTPTAPGGSPQTPRTGGSTFDSAPSSTRSQRTQVPRTRRTIDECKRLDQYRCIVTGLADPEGCHIVPFHWNQDQEHLEKTTELLKTVQTITFEQRTTNASKTLMEITKGVKSSDMPWNLLCLSPQLHTWWGKAYFGFKYYDTVLCEDDPNYSIISLQFVWMPSNVKAMATDQIDLGAQRDPLTALGIHLTHRYGDGPLSACTTRNCTKCRETLGVQCHDISSNRPVESGTIVKVKRLTKDRHLLEHVIKLQWSITCAAAMSGGAQIYEDDLLSESEDSPCESVSEQQDLEESGEELKEDGENTRQASIEKVDSWLQQSDPVDDMGPS
;
A
#
# COMPACT_ATOMS: atom_id res chain seq x y z
N MET A 1 22.69 -0.86 -25.26
CA MET A 1 23.24 -2.03 -25.99
C MET A 1 22.51 -2.09 -27.32
N SER A 2 23.22 -2.09 -28.44
CA SER A 2 22.61 -2.23 -29.77
C SER A 2 22.07 -3.66 -29.97
N GLN A 3 21.14 -3.84 -30.91
CA GLN A 3 20.63 -5.17 -31.24
C GLN A 3 21.75 -6.12 -31.73
N GLN A 4 22.76 -5.58 -32.42
CA GLN A 4 23.94 -6.33 -32.83
C GLN A 4 24.79 -6.79 -31.64
N GLU A 5 24.99 -5.93 -30.63
CA GLU A 5 25.73 -6.28 -29.41
C GLU A 5 25.02 -7.39 -28.62
N LEU A 6 23.69 -7.30 -28.48
CA LEU A 6 22.88 -8.35 -27.83
C LEU A 6 22.97 -9.69 -28.58
N THR A 7 22.87 -9.63 -29.90
CA THR A 7 22.96 -10.82 -30.77
C THR A 7 24.34 -11.46 -30.65
N GLY A 8 25.41 -10.67 -30.68
CA GLY A 8 26.79 -11.14 -30.49
C GLY A 8 27.01 -11.76 -29.10
N ALA A 9 26.50 -11.12 -28.04
CA ALA A 9 26.58 -11.65 -26.69
C ALA A 9 25.84 -12.99 -26.54
N PHE A 10 24.66 -13.11 -27.16
CA PHE A 10 23.88 -14.34 -27.17
C PHE A 10 24.61 -15.49 -27.87
N PHE A 11 25.14 -15.27 -29.07
CA PHE A 11 25.92 -16.29 -29.78
C PHE A 11 27.19 -16.68 -29.02
N ASN A 12 27.88 -15.71 -28.41
CA ASN A 12 29.04 -15.99 -27.58
C ASN A 12 28.69 -16.86 -26.37
N PHE A 13 27.55 -16.58 -25.71
CA PHE A 13 27.03 -17.44 -24.64
C PHE A 13 26.76 -18.85 -25.14
N LEU A 14 26.09 -19.02 -26.27
CA LEU A 14 25.81 -20.35 -26.83
C LEU A 14 27.10 -21.10 -27.17
N SER A 15 28.10 -20.44 -27.77
CA SER A 15 29.38 -21.08 -28.11
C SER A 15 30.14 -21.53 -26.86
N GLN A 16 30.14 -20.72 -25.79
CA GLN A 16 30.83 -21.02 -24.54
C GLN A 16 30.12 -22.08 -23.69
N ASN A 17 28.81 -22.28 -23.90
CA ASN A 17 27.99 -23.15 -23.06
C ASN A 17 27.37 -24.33 -23.82
N SER A 18 27.81 -24.59 -25.05
CA SER A 18 27.34 -25.70 -25.88
C SER A 18 27.51 -27.08 -25.21
N GLY A 19 28.56 -27.26 -24.40
CA GLY A 19 28.80 -28.46 -23.59
C GLY A 19 28.15 -28.47 -22.19
N HIS A 20 27.33 -27.46 -21.85
CA HIS A 20 26.75 -27.30 -20.52
C HIS A 20 25.21 -27.38 -20.57
N PRO A 21 24.62 -28.59 -20.58
CA PRO A 21 23.18 -28.79 -20.77
C PRO A 21 22.33 -28.05 -19.72
N THR A 22 22.79 -27.97 -18.47
CA THR A 22 22.09 -27.22 -17.41
C THR A 22 21.99 -25.72 -17.71
N ARG A 23 23.05 -25.12 -18.28
CA ARG A 23 23.06 -23.68 -18.62
C ARG A 23 22.19 -23.38 -19.83
N LEU A 24 22.20 -24.27 -20.82
CA LEU A 24 21.31 -24.17 -21.98
C LEU A 24 19.84 -24.37 -21.58
N SER A 25 19.57 -25.30 -20.66
CA SER A 25 18.24 -25.50 -20.08
C SER A 25 17.78 -24.25 -19.31
N ALA A 26 18.63 -23.68 -18.45
CA ALA A 26 18.31 -22.43 -17.75
C ALA A 26 18.05 -21.26 -18.71
N LEU A 27 18.84 -21.13 -19.79
CA LEU A 27 18.60 -20.14 -20.83
C LEU A 27 17.27 -20.39 -21.56
N LYS A 28 16.96 -21.65 -21.90
CA LYS A 28 15.68 -22.00 -22.52
C LYS A 28 14.52 -21.64 -21.59
N SER A 29 14.60 -21.99 -20.31
CA SER A 29 13.62 -21.60 -19.30
C SER A 29 13.47 -20.09 -19.21
N PHE A 30 14.57 -19.33 -19.19
CA PHE A 30 14.55 -17.85 -19.19
C PHE A 30 13.89 -17.24 -20.44
N LEU A 31 14.08 -17.86 -21.62
CA LEU A 31 13.52 -17.39 -22.88
C LEU A 31 12.03 -17.71 -23.00
N VAL A 32 11.60 -18.88 -22.51
CA VAL A 32 10.21 -19.35 -22.53
C VAL A 32 9.38 -18.71 -21.42
N ALA A 33 9.96 -18.55 -20.22
CA ALA A 33 9.32 -17.89 -19.09
C ALA A 33 9.30 -16.38 -19.32
N ARG A 34 8.29 -15.93 -20.06
CA ARG A 34 7.90 -14.53 -20.13
C ARG A 34 6.57 -14.37 -19.38
N PRO A 35 6.55 -13.57 -18.29
CA PRO A 35 5.29 -13.20 -17.67
C PRO A 35 4.36 -12.60 -18.72
N GLU A 36 3.07 -12.90 -18.60
CA GLU A 36 2.05 -12.23 -19.41
C GLU A 36 2.00 -10.76 -19.00
N VAL A 37 2.34 -9.85 -19.92
CA VAL A 37 2.28 -8.40 -19.68
C VAL A 37 1.20 -7.80 -20.58
N LYS A 38 0.27 -7.07 -19.99
CA LYS A 38 -0.76 -6.29 -20.70
C LYS A 38 -0.47 -4.80 -20.59
N PRO A 39 -0.91 -3.98 -21.56
CA PRO A 39 -0.85 -2.53 -21.45
C PRO A 39 -1.49 -2.06 -20.13
N VAL A 40 -0.79 -1.18 -19.42
CA VAL A 40 -1.27 -0.59 -18.18
C VAL A 40 -2.15 0.60 -18.55
N ALA A 41 -3.35 0.66 -17.98
CA ALA A 41 -4.19 1.84 -18.15
C ALA A 41 -3.53 3.04 -17.46
N ASP A 42 -3.59 4.21 -18.08
CA ASP A 42 -3.10 5.43 -17.46
C ASP A 42 -3.84 5.68 -16.14
N LEU A 43 -3.07 6.06 -15.11
CA LEU A 43 -3.63 6.43 -13.81
C LEU A 43 -4.42 7.74 -13.88
N LEU A 44 -4.08 8.60 -14.86
CA LEU A 44 -4.79 9.82 -15.17
C LEU A 44 -5.46 9.69 -16.54
N PRO A 45 -6.78 9.90 -16.63
CA PRO A 45 -7.52 9.86 -17.88
C PRO A 45 -7.31 11.16 -18.67
N VAL A 46 -6.16 11.29 -19.34
CA VAL A 46 -5.73 12.53 -20.03
C VAL A 46 -6.73 12.96 -21.11
N ASP A 47 -7.27 12.00 -21.87
CA ASP A 47 -8.20 12.28 -22.98
C ASP A 47 -9.54 12.88 -22.52
N GLU A 48 -9.94 12.61 -21.28
CA GLU A 48 -11.18 13.10 -20.67
C GLU A 48 -10.94 14.17 -19.59
N MET A 49 -9.70 14.64 -19.42
CA MET A 49 -9.31 15.45 -18.27
C MET A 49 -10.15 16.74 -18.16
N ASN A 50 -10.39 17.43 -19.27
CA ASN A 50 -11.19 18.66 -19.27
C ASN A 50 -12.62 18.42 -18.80
N ALA A 51 -13.28 17.37 -19.30
CA ALA A 51 -14.65 17.01 -18.87
C ALA A 51 -14.71 16.66 -17.39
N ARG A 52 -13.66 16.02 -16.85
CA ARG A 52 -13.54 15.70 -15.42
C ARG A 52 -13.35 16.96 -14.59
N LEU A 53 -12.50 17.88 -15.02
CA LEU A 53 -12.28 19.16 -14.33
C LEU A 53 -13.56 19.98 -14.26
N ASP A 54 -14.35 20.02 -15.34
CA ASP A 54 -15.66 20.69 -15.35
C ASP A 54 -16.60 20.10 -14.28
N LEU A 55 -16.67 18.77 -14.18
CA LEU A 55 -17.49 18.09 -13.15
C LEU A 55 -16.94 18.30 -11.74
N ILE A 56 -15.62 18.31 -11.56
CA ILE A 56 -14.96 18.55 -10.27
C ILE A 56 -15.19 19.99 -9.80
N GLU A 57 -15.25 20.97 -10.71
CA GLU A 57 -15.64 22.34 -10.38
C GLU A 57 -17.09 22.43 -9.87
N VAL A 58 -18.00 21.64 -10.43
CA VAL A 58 -19.37 21.50 -9.89
C VAL A 58 -19.35 20.91 -8.48
N VAL A 59 -18.57 19.84 -8.27
CA VAL A 59 -18.38 19.24 -6.92
C VAL A 59 -17.83 20.28 -5.93
N GLN A 60 -16.82 21.06 -6.32
CA GLN A 60 -16.24 22.11 -5.48
C GLN A 60 -17.26 23.21 -5.18
N THR A 61 -18.09 23.59 -6.16
CA THR A 61 -19.18 24.57 -5.95
C THR A 61 -20.20 24.06 -4.94
N ASN A 62 -20.58 22.79 -5.03
CA ASN A 62 -21.48 22.15 -4.06
C ASN A 62 -20.90 22.15 -2.64
N ILE A 63 -19.60 21.86 -2.50
CA ILE A 63 -18.90 21.92 -1.21
C ILE A 63 -18.86 23.35 -0.67
N ALA A 64 -18.59 24.34 -1.53
CA ALA A 64 -18.47 25.74 -1.15
C ALA A 64 -19.76 26.32 -0.54
N VAL A 65 -20.94 25.76 -0.86
CA VAL A 65 -22.21 26.11 -0.21
C VAL A 65 -22.17 25.87 1.29
N LEU A 66 -21.52 24.78 1.73
CA LEU A 66 -21.43 24.38 3.13
C LEU A 66 -20.11 24.83 3.77
N ARG A 67 -19.02 24.91 3.00
CA ARG A 67 -17.66 25.25 3.44
C ARG A 67 -16.91 26.06 2.38
N PRO A 68 -17.17 27.37 2.26
CA PRO A 68 -16.53 28.22 1.25
C PRO A 68 -15.03 28.45 1.52
N ASP A 69 -14.56 28.20 2.74
CA ASP A 69 -13.19 28.42 3.20
C ASP A 69 -12.23 27.26 2.90
N ARG A 70 -12.75 26.11 2.47
CA ARG A 70 -11.97 24.89 2.24
C ARG A 70 -12.24 24.32 0.85
N PRO A 71 -11.45 24.72 -0.17
CA PRO A 71 -11.49 24.06 -1.48
C PRO A 71 -10.99 22.61 -1.35
N LEU A 72 -11.13 21.86 -2.44
CA LEU A 72 -10.65 20.49 -2.51
C LEU A 72 -9.15 20.43 -2.21
N ASN A 73 -8.72 19.37 -1.54
CA ASN A 73 -7.30 19.03 -1.39
C ASN A 73 -6.86 17.99 -2.44
N HIS A 74 -5.55 17.74 -2.53
CA HIS A 74 -4.99 16.80 -3.49
C HIS A 74 -5.55 15.38 -3.36
N ILE A 75 -5.75 14.85 -2.15
CA ILE A 75 -6.29 13.48 -1.99
C ILE A 75 -7.73 13.39 -2.49
N GLN A 76 -8.58 14.37 -2.15
CA GLN A 76 -9.96 14.42 -2.62
C GLN A 76 -10.01 14.53 -4.15
N PHE A 77 -9.18 15.41 -4.74
CA PHE A 77 -9.06 15.52 -6.19
C PHE A 77 -8.64 14.20 -6.85
N CYS A 78 -7.66 13.48 -6.28
CA CYS A 78 -7.17 12.24 -6.86
C CYS A 78 -8.23 11.13 -6.86
N TYR A 79 -9.12 11.08 -5.86
CA TYR A 79 -10.29 10.19 -5.89
C TYR A 79 -11.28 10.60 -7.00
N LEU A 80 -11.61 11.89 -7.10
CA LEU A 80 -12.59 12.37 -8.08
C LEU A 80 -12.09 12.18 -9.51
N VAL A 81 -10.82 12.47 -9.79
CA VAL A 81 -10.23 12.30 -11.13
C VAL A 81 -10.08 10.82 -11.51
N GLY A 82 -9.87 9.93 -10.54
CA GLY A 82 -9.76 8.48 -10.74
C GLY A 82 -11.10 7.75 -10.84
N MET A 83 -12.21 8.41 -10.49
CA MET A 83 -13.56 7.85 -10.58
C MET A 83 -13.97 7.61 -12.04
N PRO A 84 -14.74 6.55 -12.38
CA PRO A 84 -15.33 6.44 -13.72
C PRO A 84 -16.11 7.71 -14.11
N LEU A 85 -16.01 8.18 -15.36
CA LEU A 85 -16.59 9.48 -15.75
C LEU A 85 -18.11 9.55 -15.52
N GLY A 86 -18.83 8.48 -15.83
CA GLY A 86 -20.28 8.39 -15.57
C GLY A 86 -20.63 8.45 -14.08
N ASP A 87 -19.80 7.85 -13.22
CA ASP A 87 -19.97 7.90 -11.77
C ASP A 87 -19.68 9.31 -11.23
N LEU A 88 -18.63 9.97 -11.74
CA LEU A 88 -18.31 11.36 -11.40
C LEU A 88 -19.44 12.30 -11.82
N GLN A 89 -20.02 12.08 -12.99
CA GLN A 89 -21.17 12.83 -13.46
C GLN A 89 -22.36 12.63 -12.51
N ALA A 90 -22.71 11.39 -12.16
CA ALA A 90 -23.80 11.14 -11.21
C ALA A 90 -23.54 11.77 -9.84
N PHE A 91 -22.31 11.66 -9.34
CA PHE A 91 -21.87 12.21 -8.06
C PHE A 91 -21.96 13.75 -8.02
N ALA A 92 -21.51 14.43 -9.08
CA ALA A 92 -21.54 15.90 -9.18
C ALA A 92 -22.96 16.48 -9.10
N HIS A 93 -23.98 15.70 -9.48
CA HIS A 93 -25.39 16.11 -9.46
C HIS A 93 -26.14 15.69 -8.19
N LEU A 94 -25.47 15.07 -7.21
CA LEU A 94 -26.06 14.84 -5.89
C LEU A 94 -26.27 16.17 -5.16
N ASN A 95 -27.13 16.15 -4.14
CA ASN A 95 -27.30 17.33 -3.29
C ASN A 95 -25.98 17.67 -2.55
N ALA A 96 -25.81 18.96 -2.24
CA ALA A 96 -24.57 19.48 -1.65
C ALA A 96 -24.16 18.79 -0.34
N LEU A 97 -25.14 18.37 0.48
CA LEU A 97 -24.87 17.67 1.75
C LEU A 97 -24.24 16.30 1.51
N HIS A 98 -24.81 15.49 0.61
CA HIS A 98 -24.25 14.18 0.27
C HIS A 98 -22.86 14.28 -0.37
N VAL A 99 -22.66 15.25 -1.27
CA VAL A 99 -21.34 15.52 -1.86
C VAL A 99 -20.33 15.89 -0.78
N PHE A 100 -20.69 16.81 0.12
CA PHE A 100 -19.82 17.26 1.20
C PHE A 100 -19.43 16.13 2.15
N ASP A 101 -20.40 15.34 2.63
CA ASP A 101 -20.13 14.24 3.55
C ASP A 101 -19.23 13.17 2.94
N ALA A 102 -19.47 12.84 1.68
CA ALA A 102 -18.63 11.88 0.95
C ALA A 102 -17.20 12.41 0.75
N VAL A 103 -17.03 13.64 0.25
CA VAL A 103 -15.70 14.22 0.01
C VAL A 103 -14.90 14.38 1.30
N ARG A 104 -15.56 14.77 2.40
CA ARG A 104 -14.93 14.85 3.73
C ARG A 104 -14.43 13.48 4.22
N GLY A 105 -15.11 12.41 3.85
CA GLY A 105 -14.75 11.05 4.24
C GLY A 105 -13.53 10.49 3.50
N LEU A 106 -13.16 11.00 2.33
CA LEU A 106 -12.08 10.45 1.48
C LEU A 106 -10.70 10.44 2.13
N GLY A 107 -10.31 11.54 2.78
CA GLY A 107 -9.06 11.62 3.53
C GLY A 107 -9.06 10.64 4.71
N LYS A 108 -10.16 10.60 5.47
CA LYS A 108 -10.33 9.70 6.61
C LYS A 108 -10.33 8.23 6.21
N LEU A 109 -10.93 7.89 5.07
CA LEU A 109 -10.91 6.55 4.49
C LEU A 109 -9.47 6.11 4.19
N THR A 110 -8.68 6.97 3.57
CA THR A 110 -7.27 6.72 3.24
C THR A 110 -6.42 6.57 4.51
N ALA A 111 -6.67 7.42 5.52
CA ALA A 111 -6.07 7.35 6.85
C ALA A 111 -6.35 6.05 7.55
N HIS A 112 -7.62 5.67 7.57
CA HIS A 112 -8.04 4.40 8.12
C HIS A 112 -7.40 3.25 7.35
N PHE A 113 -7.43 3.25 6.02
CA PHE A 113 -6.82 2.19 5.22
C PHE A 113 -5.34 1.96 5.55
N PHE A 114 -4.51 3.01 5.50
CA PHE A 114 -3.07 2.88 5.70
C PHE A 114 -2.61 3.03 7.16
N LYS A 115 -3.54 3.19 8.13
CA LYS A 115 -3.23 3.54 9.54
C LYS A 115 -2.35 4.79 9.66
N ARG A 116 -2.68 5.86 8.93
CA ARG A 116 -1.94 7.13 8.94
C ARG A 116 -2.85 8.29 9.25
N ASP A 117 -2.67 8.93 10.40
CA ASP A 117 -3.55 10.04 10.83
C ASP A 117 -3.41 11.32 9.97
N LYS A 118 -2.33 11.42 9.17
CA LYS A 118 -1.92 12.60 8.41
C LYS A 118 -2.88 13.02 7.28
N TYR A 119 -3.86 12.21 6.90
CA TYR A 119 -4.82 12.57 5.85
C TYR A 119 -6.13 13.17 6.38
N SER A 120 -6.27 13.30 7.69
CA SER A 120 -7.43 13.97 8.28
C SER A 120 -7.26 15.48 8.13
N ASP A 121 -8.29 16.13 7.61
CA ASP A 121 -8.41 17.59 7.64
C ASP A 121 -8.07 18.10 9.05
N PRO A 122 -7.23 19.13 9.21
CA PRO A 122 -6.95 19.66 10.53
C PRO A 122 -8.28 20.05 11.17
N SER A 123 -8.56 19.44 12.34
CA SER A 123 -9.72 19.77 13.15
C SER A 123 -9.77 21.29 13.30
N PRO A 124 -10.96 21.91 13.19
CA PRO A 124 -11.08 23.33 13.52
C PRO A 124 -10.47 23.54 14.92
N PRO A 125 -9.73 24.64 15.13
CA PRO A 125 -9.18 24.93 16.45
C PRO A 125 -10.30 24.85 17.48
N PRO A 126 -10.06 24.26 18.66
CA PRO A 126 -11.09 24.15 19.69
C PRO A 126 -11.67 25.54 19.92
N THR A 127 -13.00 25.66 19.71
CA THR A 127 -13.72 26.88 20.06
C THR A 127 -13.36 27.24 21.49
N PRO A 128 -12.88 28.47 21.77
CA PRO A 128 -12.49 28.85 23.11
C PRO A 128 -13.67 28.58 24.03
N SER A 129 -13.46 27.72 25.02
CA SER A 129 -14.46 27.41 26.05
C SER A 129 -15.02 28.72 26.58
N PRO A 130 -16.36 28.85 26.71
CA PRO A 130 -16.94 30.05 27.30
C PRO A 130 -16.30 30.26 28.66
N ALA A 131 -15.69 31.43 28.84
CA ALA A 131 -15.02 31.80 30.07
C ALA A 131 -15.96 31.52 31.26
N PRO A 132 -15.44 30.95 32.36
CA PRO A 132 -16.25 30.68 33.53
C PRO A 132 -16.90 32.00 33.98
N LYS A 133 -18.23 31.99 34.07
CA LYS A 133 -19.01 33.13 34.58
C LYS A 133 -18.63 33.31 36.04
N ASP A 134 -17.73 34.25 36.27
CA ASP A 134 -17.30 34.64 37.61
C ASP A 134 -18.44 35.41 38.28
N SER A 135 -19.11 34.76 39.22
CA SER A 135 -20.12 35.36 40.08
C SER A 135 -19.44 36.18 41.16
N GLY A 136 -19.10 37.43 40.86
CA GLY A 136 -18.41 38.36 41.76
C GLY A 136 -19.08 39.73 41.84
N SER A 137 -19.91 39.90 42.86
CA SER A 137 -20.54 41.16 43.27
C SER A 137 -19.51 42.17 43.79
N ARG A 138 -19.46 43.41 43.25
CA ARG A 138 -19.46 44.68 44.02
C ARG A 138 -19.24 45.95 43.17
N ARG A 139 -20.16 46.90 43.39
CA ARG A 139 -20.01 48.36 43.57
C ARG A 139 -19.17 49.18 42.57
N GLY A 140 -19.89 49.99 41.78
CA GLY A 140 -19.98 51.44 41.96
C GLY A 140 -18.74 52.29 41.65
N GLY A 141 -18.81 53.04 40.55
CA GLY A 141 -17.91 54.17 40.26
C GLY A 141 -18.24 54.79 38.90
N GLN A 142 -18.92 55.94 38.93
CA GLN A 142 -19.17 56.80 37.77
C GLN A 142 -17.83 57.29 37.18
N GLU A 143 -17.74 57.36 35.85
CA GLU A 143 -17.35 58.57 35.11
C GLU A 143 -17.38 58.33 33.59
N SER A 144 -17.87 59.32 32.87
CA SER A 144 -17.87 59.51 31.41
C SER A 144 -17.54 60.99 31.17
N PRO A 145 -17.37 61.47 29.92
CA PRO A 145 -16.57 60.94 28.82
C PRO A 145 -15.57 62.02 28.35
N ARG A 146 -14.54 61.66 27.57
CA ARG A 146 -13.83 62.65 26.73
C ARG A 146 -13.62 62.16 25.31
N TYR A 147 -13.87 63.11 24.43
CA TYR A 147 -14.04 63.03 22.98
C TYR A 147 -12.80 63.64 22.30
N HIS A 148 -12.52 63.17 21.08
CA HIS A 148 -11.79 63.80 19.95
C HIS A 148 -10.24 63.86 19.95
N PRO A 149 -9.59 64.04 18.77
CA PRO A 149 -9.98 63.70 17.38
C PRO A 149 -8.86 63.03 16.54
N ALA A 150 -9.23 62.67 15.31
CA ALA A 150 -8.38 62.20 14.21
C ALA A 150 -7.52 63.30 13.55
N LEU A 151 -6.49 62.87 12.78
CA LEU A 151 -5.92 63.42 11.51
C LEU A 151 -4.45 62.89 11.35
N PRO A 152 -3.78 62.99 10.18
CA PRO A 152 -4.12 62.61 8.80
C PRO A 152 -3.01 61.69 8.16
N PRO A 153 -3.15 61.26 6.87
CA PRO A 153 -2.17 60.40 6.20
C PRO A 153 -1.09 61.20 5.44
N GLY A 154 0.09 60.59 5.25
CA GLY A 154 1.21 61.13 4.47
C GLY A 154 2.06 60.01 3.84
N PRO A 155 2.95 60.31 2.88
CA PRO A 155 2.62 60.16 1.47
C PRO A 155 3.39 59.06 0.72
N GLN A 156 2.90 58.82 -0.50
CA GLN A 156 3.49 58.05 -1.58
C GLN A 156 4.93 58.47 -1.90
N GLY A 157 5.80 57.47 -2.08
CA GLY A 157 7.16 57.62 -2.59
C GLY A 157 7.46 56.53 -3.60
N SER A 158 7.40 56.90 -4.88
CA SER A 158 7.70 56.11 -6.06
C SER A 158 9.20 55.83 -6.25
N SER A 159 9.47 54.73 -6.97
CA SER A 159 10.61 54.52 -7.87
C SER A 159 11.96 54.16 -7.24
N HIS A 160 12.46 52.95 -7.53
CA HIS A 160 13.62 52.81 -8.41
C HIS A 160 13.83 51.38 -8.92
N ARG A 161 13.69 51.30 -10.24
CA ARG A 161 14.19 50.31 -11.20
C ARG A 161 15.70 50.03 -10.98
N ARG A 162 16.10 48.76 -10.92
CA ARG A 162 17.48 48.35 -11.26
C ARG A 162 17.49 47.05 -12.05
N THR A 163 17.67 47.23 -13.35
CA THR A 163 18.23 46.29 -14.33
C THR A 163 19.74 46.20 -14.16
N VAL A 164 20.30 44.99 -14.10
CA VAL A 164 21.74 44.67 -14.25
C VAL A 164 21.76 43.29 -14.95
N SER A 165 21.75 43.26 -16.29
CA SER A 165 22.90 43.22 -17.21
C SER A 165 23.62 41.87 -17.26
N GLU A 166 23.58 41.32 -18.47
CA GLU A 166 24.23 40.11 -18.97
C GLU A 166 25.77 40.14 -18.91
N GLY A 167 26.34 38.95 -18.87
CA GLY A 167 27.51 38.60 -19.69
C GLY A 167 28.84 38.47 -18.97
N ARG A 168 29.34 37.22 -18.85
CA ARG A 168 30.66 36.87 -19.43
C ARG A 168 30.90 35.36 -19.52
N ILE A 169 31.23 34.96 -20.74
CA ILE A 169 31.82 33.69 -21.16
C ILE A 169 33.30 33.67 -20.76
N THR A 170 33.76 32.62 -20.09
CA THR A 170 35.15 32.11 -20.19
C THR A 170 35.22 30.60 -19.84
N LYS A 171 35.58 29.77 -20.82
CA LYS A 171 36.38 28.52 -20.67
C LYS A 171 37.87 28.93 -20.84
N PRO A 172 38.92 28.17 -20.42
CA PRO A 172 39.04 26.70 -20.54
C PRO A 172 39.95 25.96 -19.49
N ARG A 173 40.19 24.65 -19.77
CA ARG A 173 41.25 23.70 -19.32
C ARG A 173 41.10 23.09 -17.90
N SER A 174 40.95 21.77 -17.73
CA SER A 174 41.78 20.56 -18.01
C SER A 174 42.80 20.24 -16.90
N ASP A 175 42.72 18.98 -16.44
CA ASP A 175 43.64 18.18 -15.61
C ASP A 175 43.81 18.49 -14.12
N SER A 176 43.39 17.55 -13.26
CA SER A 176 44.27 16.69 -12.43
C SER A 176 43.56 16.16 -11.17
N SER A 177 43.62 14.84 -10.97
CA SER A 177 43.30 14.14 -9.71
C SER A 177 44.11 14.65 -8.52
N PRO A 178 43.66 14.38 -7.28
CA PRO A 178 44.56 13.65 -6.40
C PRO A 178 43.91 12.56 -5.53
N ASN A 179 44.79 11.60 -5.23
CA ASN A 179 44.66 10.45 -4.34
C ASN A 179 44.23 10.81 -2.91
N LEU A 180 43.46 9.91 -2.27
CA LEU A 180 43.35 9.79 -0.82
C LEU A 180 44.03 8.49 -0.35
N PRO A 181 44.74 8.51 0.80
CA PRO A 181 45.54 7.38 1.28
C PRO A 181 44.71 6.39 2.14
N PRO A 182 45.18 5.15 2.33
CA PRO A 182 44.52 4.12 3.11
C PRO A 182 44.93 4.17 4.58
N LYS A 183 44.02 3.84 5.51
CA LYS A 183 44.39 3.46 6.88
C LYS A 183 43.97 2.03 7.16
N SER A 184 44.98 1.21 7.39
CA SER A 184 44.93 -0.10 8.02
C SER A 184 44.91 0.04 9.54
N SER A 185 44.24 -0.88 10.25
CA SER A 185 44.92 -1.81 11.16
C SER A 185 43.91 -2.70 11.89
N ARG A 186 44.15 -4.01 11.77
CA ARG A 186 43.56 -5.12 12.52
C ARG A 186 44.04 -5.09 13.99
N ARG A 187 43.26 -5.62 14.93
CA ARG A 187 43.45 -6.98 15.49
C ARG A 187 42.37 -7.38 16.53
N PRO A 188 42.19 -8.69 16.78
CA PRO A 188 41.02 -9.30 17.39
C PRO A 188 41.26 -9.79 18.83
N HIS A 189 40.17 -10.05 19.57
CA HIS A 189 40.20 -10.89 20.76
C HIS A 189 39.00 -11.85 20.79
N THR A 190 39.32 -13.13 20.98
CA THR A 190 38.44 -14.28 21.23
C THR A 190 38.64 -14.75 22.70
N PRO A 191 37.88 -15.73 23.24
CA PRO A 191 37.12 -15.55 24.47
C PRO A 191 37.61 -16.41 25.65
N THR A 192 37.15 -16.10 26.87
CA THR A 192 37.31 -17.00 28.03
C THR A 192 36.14 -16.85 29.02
N ALA A 193 35.37 -17.91 29.18
CA ALA A 193 34.67 -18.30 30.43
C ALA A 193 35.53 -19.41 31.10
N PRO A 194 35.34 -19.89 32.36
CA PRO A 194 34.09 -19.88 33.15
C PRO A 194 34.26 -19.70 34.69
N GLY A 195 33.11 -19.67 35.41
CA GLY A 195 32.97 -20.42 36.68
C GLY A 195 32.71 -19.63 37.98
N GLY A 196 31.63 -20.00 38.67
CA GLY A 196 31.61 -20.07 40.16
C GLY A 196 30.61 -19.18 40.92
N SER A 197 29.43 -19.71 41.24
CA SER A 197 28.65 -19.40 42.46
C SER A 197 29.39 -19.94 43.71
N PRO A 198 28.94 -19.80 45.00
CA PRO A 198 27.69 -19.22 45.56
C PRO A 198 27.88 -18.33 46.82
N GLN A 199 26.80 -17.66 47.29
CA GLN A 199 26.34 -17.61 48.71
C GLN A 199 25.30 -16.50 48.99
N THR A 200 24.19 -16.90 49.60
CA THR A 200 23.17 -16.11 50.34
C THR A 200 23.66 -15.82 51.78
N PRO A 201 22.87 -15.25 52.73
CA PRO A 201 21.68 -14.39 52.69
C PRO A 201 21.84 -13.09 53.52
N ARG A 202 20.93 -12.11 53.40
CA ARG A 202 20.63 -11.21 54.53
C ARG A 202 19.23 -10.59 54.46
N THR A 203 18.62 -10.61 55.63
CA THR A 203 17.27 -10.26 56.05
C THR A 203 17.11 -8.76 56.35
N GLY A 204 15.86 -8.27 56.24
CA GLY A 204 15.37 -6.95 56.68
C GLY A 204 14.47 -6.36 55.58
N GLY A 205 13.17 -6.10 55.74
CA GLY A 205 12.34 -5.84 56.90
C GLY A 205 11.98 -4.36 56.95
N SER A 206 10.87 -3.95 56.33
CA SER A 206 9.99 -2.84 56.78
C SER A 206 8.86 -2.54 55.77
N THR A 207 7.64 -2.69 56.29
CA THR A 207 6.37 -2.01 56.01
C THR A 207 6.42 -0.67 55.24
N PHE A 208 5.48 -0.46 54.29
CA PHE A 208 4.33 0.48 54.40
C PHE A 208 3.42 0.45 53.14
N ASP A 209 2.12 0.53 53.42
CA ASP A 209 0.97 1.07 52.67
C ASP A 209 0.47 0.48 51.34
N SER A 210 -0.72 -0.12 51.48
CA SER A 210 -1.70 -0.46 50.46
C SER A 210 -2.30 0.78 49.78
N ALA A 211 -2.23 0.83 48.46
CA ALA A 211 -3.11 1.61 47.60
C ALA A 211 -3.60 0.72 46.43
N PRO A 212 -4.84 0.91 45.93
CA PRO A 212 -5.51 -0.07 45.11
C PRO A 212 -4.86 -0.17 43.73
N SER A 213 -4.40 -1.37 43.41
CA SER A 213 -3.84 -1.71 42.10
C SER A 213 -4.94 -1.57 41.05
N SER A 214 -4.80 -0.54 40.21
CA SER A 214 -5.45 -0.40 38.92
C SER A 214 -5.32 -1.72 38.15
N THR A 215 -6.43 -2.41 37.96
CA THR A 215 -6.58 -3.56 37.07
C THR A 215 -6.18 -3.13 35.66
N ARG A 216 -4.89 -3.31 35.36
CA ARG A 216 -4.31 -3.24 34.02
C ARG A 216 -5.02 -4.30 33.19
N SER A 217 -6.05 -3.87 32.48
CA SER A 217 -6.77 -4.66 31.49
C SER A 217 -5.75 -5.23 30.53
N GLN A 218 -5.41 -6.51 30.73
CA GLN A 218 -4.65 -7.30 29.78
C GLN A 218 -5.56 -7.42 28.56
N ARG A 219 -5.32 -6.55 27.59
CA ARG A 219 -5.93 -6.61 26.25
C ARG A 219 -5.44 -7.93 25.65
N THR A 220 -6.25 -8.97 25.82
CA THR A 220 -6.04 -10.29 25.20
C THR A 220 -6.04 -10.07 23.70
N GLN A 221 -4.85 -10.00 23.09
CA GLN A 221 -4.73 -10.08 21.65
C GLN A 221 -5.17 -11.49 21.23
N VAL A 222 -6.41 -11.60 20.77
CA VAL A 222 -6.97 -12.86 20.31
C VAL A 222 -6.27 -13.27 19.00
N PRO A 223 -5.65 -14.46 18.93
CA PRO A 223 -4.85 -14.89 17.78
C PRO A 223 -5.64 -14.86 16.46
N ARG A 224 -4.93 -14.51 15.38
CA ARG A 224 -5.43 -14.59 14.00
C ARG A 224 -5.81 -16.03 13.67
N THR A 225 -6.83 -16.24 12.83
CA THR A 225 -7.28 -17.59 12.47
C THR A 225 -6.29 -18.20 11.47
N ARG A 226 -5.25 -18.86 11.98
CA ARG A 226 -4.18 -19.52 11.20
C ARG A 226 -4.72 -20.30 9.99
N ARG A 227 -5.90 -20.92 10.15
CA ARG A 227 -6.66 -21.64 9.13
C ARG A 227 -6.97 -20.84 7.86
N THR A 228 -7.37 -19.57 7.96
CA THR A 228 -7.71 -18.73 6.80
C THR A 228 -6.47 -18.42 5.97
N ILE A 229 -5.37 -18.09 6.65
CA ILE A 229 -4.08 -17.83 6.01
C ILE A 229 -3.57 -19.10 5.34
N ASP A 230 -3.63 -20.24 6.02
CA ASP A 230 -3.19 -21.53 5.47
C ASP A 230 -4.01 -21.93 4.23
N GLU A 231 -5.33 -21.68 4.23
CA GLU A 231 -6.17 -21.90 3.06
C GLU A 231 -5.81 -20.97 1.90
N CYS A 232 -5.56 -19.68 2.17
CA CYS A 232 -5.09 -18.75 1.14
C CYS A 232 -3.75 -19.20 0.55
N LYS A 233 -2.79 -19.59 1.40
CA LYS A 233 -1.49 -20.12 0.98
C LYS A 233 -1.67 -21.37 0.13
N ARG A 234 -2.53 -22.30 0.53
CA ARG A 234 -2.84 -23.52 -0.24
C ARG A 234 -3.40 -23.19 -1.63
N LEU A 235 -4.33 -22.24 -1.72
CA LEU A 235 -4.93 -21.79 -2.99
C LEU A 235 -3.91 -21.12 -3.92
N ASP A 236 -2.96 -20.38 -3.34
CA ASP A 236 -1.86 -19.72 -4.06
C ASP A 236 -0.59 -20.59 -4.11
N GLN A 237 -0.73 -21.90 -3.88
CA GLN A 237 0.35 -22.91 -3.99
C GLN A 237 1.59 -22.63 -3.14
N TYR A 238 1.40 -22.00 -1.98
CA TYR A 238 2.43 -21.61 -1.02
C TYR A 238 3.52 -20.74 -1.65
N ARG A 239 3.14 -19.89 -2.61
CA ARG A 239 4.04 -18.98 -3.32
C ARG A 239 3.51 -17.56 -3.31
N CYS A 240 4.44 -16.61 -3.39
CA CYS A 240 4.09 -15.24 -3.71
C CYS A 240 3.48 -15.18 -5.11
N ILE A 241 2.28 -14.62 -5.23
CA ILE A 241 1.56 -14.54 -6.51
C ILE A 241 2.25 -13.63 -7.54
N VAL A 242 3.18 -12.78 -7.10
CA VAL A 242 3.92 -11.83 -7.95
C VAL A 242 5.28 -12.38 -8.37
N THR A 243 6.04 -12.96 -7.44
CA THR A 243 7.42 -13.36 -7.69
C THR A 243 7.63 -14.87 -7.74
N GLY A 244 6.63 -15.68 -7.40
CA GLY A 244 6.76 -17.13 -7.27
C GLY A 244 7.61 -17.60 -6.08
N LEU A 245 8.14 -16.68 -5.25
CA LEU A 245 8.96 -17.00 -4.09
C LEU A 245 8.18 -17.88 -3.10
N ALA A 246 8.84 -18.90 -2.57
CA ALA A 246 8.26 -19.77 -1.54
C ALA A 246 8.08 -19.03 -0.21
N ASP A 247 7.28 -19.61 0.68
CA ASP A 247 6.96 -19.09 2.01
C ASP A 247 6.42 -17.64 2.01
N PRO A 248 5.28 -17.40 1.33
CA PRO A 248 4.65 -16.09 1.34
C PRO A 248 3.97 -15.79 2.69
N GLU A 249 3.64 -14.53 2.88
CA GLU A 249 2.72 -14.05 3.91
C GLU A 249 1.30 -13.93 3.33
N GLY A 250 0.29 -14.20 4.15
CA GLY A 250 -1.10 -13.90 3.79
C GLY A 250 -1.39 -12.42 4.07
N CYS A 251 -1.57 -11.64 3.02
CA CYS A 251 -1.71 -10.19 3.10
C CYS A 251 -3.17 -9.79 2.85
N HIS A 252 -3.76 -9.04 3.76
CA HIS A 252 -5.13 -8.55 3.58
C HIS A 252 -5.21 -7.49 2.47
N ILE A 253 -6.25 -7.59 1.62
CA ILE A 253 -6.55 -6.58 0.60
C ILE A 253 -7.20 -5.37 1.26
N VAL A 254 -8.29 -5.57 2.00
CA VAL A 254 -8.83 -4.61 2.97
C VAL A 254 -8.25 -4.95 4.34
N PRO A 255 -7.57 -4.00 5.00
CA PRO A 255 -6.83 -4.28 6.23
C PRO A 255 -7.69 -4.94 7.32
N PHE A 256 -7.14 -5.96 7.98
CA PHE A 256 -7.81 -6.66 9.08
C PHE A 256 -8.29 -5.72 10.20
N HIS A 257 -7.51 -4.65 10.45
CA HIS A 257 -7.85 -3.68 11.50
C HIS A 257 -9.22 -3.01 11.29
N TRP A 258 -9.79 -3.02 10.08
CA TRP A 258 -11.08 -2.41 9.77
C TRP A 258 -12.25 -2.99 10.56
N ASN A 259 -12.16 -4.25 10.98
CA ASN A 259 -13.20 -4.87 11.80
C ASN A 259 -12.59 -5.76 12.90
N GLN A 260 -11.34 -5.50 13.31
CA GLN A 260 -10.66 -6.34 14.30
C GLN A 260 -11.37 -6.36 15.67
N ASP A 261 -12.07 -5.27 16.00
CA ASP A 261 -12.89 -5.07 17.18
C ASP A 261 -14.09 -4.17 16.86
N GLN A 262 -14.94 -3.94 17.86
CA GLN A 262 -16.19 -3.20 17.70
C GLN A 262 -15.98 -1.72 17.35
N GLU A 263 -14.96 -1.08 17.91
CA GLU A 263 -14.66 0.34 17.66
C GLU A 263 -14.23 0.53 16.20
N HIS A 264 -13.34 -0.32 15.71
CA HIS A 264 -12.91 -0.26 14.32
C HIS A 264 -14.05 -0.59 13.36
N LEU A 265 -14.90 -1.56 13.71
CA LEU A 265 -16.07 -1.92 12.92
C LEU A 265 -17.04 -0.74 12.77
N GLU A 266 -17.31 0.00 13.85
CA GLU A 266 -18.16 1.20 13.82
C GLU A 266 -17.56 2.29 12.93
N LYS A 267 -16.27 2.59 13.11
CA LYS A 267 -15.55 3.56 12.28
C LYS A 267 -15.55 3.16 10.81
N THR A 268 -15.30 1.89 10.50
CA THR A 268 -15.36 1.36 9.14
C THR A 268 -16.76 1.48 8.57
N THR A 269 -17.79 1.15 9.33
CA THR A 269 -19.20 1.25 8.89
C THR A 269 -19.57 2.70 8.54
N GLU A 270 -19.09 3.68 9.31
CA GLU A 270 -19.27 5.10 8.97
C GLU A 270 -18.53 5.48 7.68
N LEU A 271 -17.25 5.10 7.56
CA LEU A 271 -16.42 5.43 6.40
C LEU A 271 -16.88 4.73 5.12
N LEU A 272 -17.47 3.53 5.21
CA LEU A 272 -17.98 2.82 4.04
C LEU A 272 -19.20 3.49 3.42
N LYS A 273 -19.91 4.38 4.14
CA LYS A 273 -20.91 5.26 3.51
C LYS A 273 -20.26 6.19 2.48
N THR A 274 -19.03 6.64 2.76
CA THR A 274 -18.24 7.40 1.78
C THR A 274 -17.99 6.53 0.56
N VAL A 275 -17.47 5.31 0.75
CA VAL A 275 -17.22 4.33 -0.31
C VAL A 275 -18.47 4.08 -1.16
N GLN A 276 -19.64 3.89 -0.54
CA GLN A 276 -20.91 3.73 -1.27
C GLN A 276 -21.30 4.95 -2.12
N THR A 277 -20.89 6.15 -1.70
CA THR A 277 -21.22 7.38 -2.41
C THR A 277 -20.21 7.69 -3.52
N ILE A 278 -18.94 7.33 -3.33
CA ILE A 278 -17.83 7.66 -4.26
C ILE A 278 -17.40 6.52 -5.18
N THR A 279 -17.68 5.27 -4.83
CA THR A 279 -17.22 4.12 -5.61
C THR A 279 -18.38 3.23 -5.98
N PHE A 280 -18.33 2.81 -7.23
CA PHE A 280 -19.13 1.75 -7.84
C PHE A 280 -20.57 2.16 -8.14
N GLU A 281 -20.82 2.32 -9.45
CA GLU A 281 -21.91 1.67 -10.16
C GLU A 281 -23.16 1.61 -9.28
N GLN A 282 -23.92 2.71 -9.25
CA GLN A 282 -25.03 2.96 -8.33
C GLN A 282 -26.14 1.87 -8.25
N ARG A 283 -25.99 0.67 -8.84
CA ARG A 283 -27.06 -0.32 -9.02
C ARG A 283 -26.65 -1.79 -9.01
N THR A 284 -25.42 -2.21 -8.68
CA THR A 284 -25.15 -3.65 -8.58
C THR A 284 -25.26 -4.17 -7.15
N THR A 285 -26.08 -5.21 -6.97
CA THR A 285 -26.28 -5.87 -5.68
C THR A 285 -24.99 -6.42 -5.05
N ASN A 286 -23.91 -6.53 -5.81
CA ASN A 286 -22.68 -7.19 -5.40
C ASN A 286 -21.77 -6.26 -4.60
N ALA A 287 -21.65 -4.97 -4.97
CA ALA A 287 -20.86 -4.01 -4.20
C ALA A 287 -21.42 -3.84 -2.78
N SER A 288 -22.74 -3.67 -2.66
CA SER A 288 -23.42 -3.61 -1.36
C SER A 288 -23.22 -4.88 -0.55
N LYS A 289 -23.29 -6.06 -1.17
CA LYS A 289 -23.00 -7.35 -0.50
C LYS A 289 -21.57 -7.41 0.01
N THR A 290 -20.58 -6.97 -0.76
CA THR A 290 -19.18 -6.94 -0.31
C THR A 290 -19.01 -6.06 0.91
N LEU A 291 -19.59 -4.86 0.91
CA LEU A 291 -19.54 -3.96 2.05
C LEU A 291 -20.22 -4.57 3.27
N MET A 292 -21.39 -5.21 3.09
CA MET A 292 -22.07 -5.93 4.15
C MET A 292 -21.23 -7.07 4.72
N GLU A 293 -20.50 -7.83 3.91
CA GLU A 293 -19.60 -8.89 4.40
C GLU A 293 -18.40 -8.32 5.16
N ILE A 294 -17.86 -7.15 4.77
CA ILE A 294 -16.81 -6.46 5.53
C ILE A 294 -17.31 -5.96 6.89
N THR A 295 -18.57 -5.50 6.97
CA THR A 295 -19.17 -4.93 8.18
C THR A 295 -20.08 -5.91 8.93
N LYS A 296 -20.06 -7.20 8.57
CA LYS A 296 -20.98 -8.21 9.12
C LYS A 296 -20.77 -8.44 10.62
N GLY A 297 -19.55 -8.21 11.07
CA GLY A 297 -19.16 -8.34 12.46
C GLY A 297 -17.66 -8.24 12.64
N VAL A 298 -17.24 -8.39 13.89
CA VAL A 298 -15.83 -8.39 14.26
C VAL A 298 -15.12 -9.55 13.54
N LYS A 299 -13.98 -9.24 12.89
CA LYS A 299 -13.13 -10.15 12.12
C LYS A 299 -13.80 -10.80 10.90
N SER A 300 -14.95 -10.28 10.45
CA SER A 300 -15.72 -10.87 9.34
C SER A 300 -14.99 -10.84 7.98
N SER A 301 -14.01 -9.96 7.81
CA SER A 301 -13.18 -9.87 6.60
C SER A 301 -11.93 -10.74 6.64
N ASP A 302 -11.70 -11.53 7.70
CA ASP A 302 -10.59 -12.49 7.80
C ASP A 302 -10.88 -13.78 7.02
N MET A 303 -10.99 -13.62 5.71
CA MET A 303 -11.47 -14.65 4.78
C MET A 303 -10.55 -14.76 3.56
N PRO A 304 -10.47 -15.93 2.87
CA PRO A 304 -9.56 -16.11 1.74
C PRO A 304 -9.83 -15.16 0.56
N TRP A 305 -11.07 -14.69 0.40
CA TRP A 305 -11.43 -13.70 -0.64
C TRP A 305 -10.83 -12.31 -0.38
N ASN A 306 -10.38 -12.03 0.84
CA ASN A 306 -9.73 -10.78 1.25
C ASN A 306 -8.21 -10.95 1.47
N LEU A 307 -7.61 -12.06 1.05
CA LEU A 307 -6.19 -12.35 1.25
C LEU A 307 -5.49 -12.59 -0.09
N LEU A 308 -4.23 -12.19 -0.17
CA LEU A 308 -3.29 -12.52 -1.26
C LEU A 308 -1.98 -13.02 -0.66
N CYS A 309 -1.32 -13.98 -1.31
CA CYS A 309 0.01 -14.42 -0.89
C CYS A 309 1.10 -13.53 -1.48
N LEU A 310 1.79 -12.74 -0.66
CA LEU A 310 2.92 -11.89 -1.08
C LEU A 310 4.19 -12.29 -0.34
N SER A 311 5.37 -12.03 -0.91
CA SER A 311 6.61 -12.14 -0.13
C SER A 311 6.63 -11.07 0.96
N PRO A 312 7.38 -11.26 2.07
CA PRO A 312 7.46 -10.28 3.16
C PRO A 312 7.83 -8.86 2.68
N GLN A 313 8.73 -8.77 1.69
CA GLN A 313 9.12 -7.50 1.11
C GLN A 313 7.99 -6.83 0.34
N LEU A 314 7.23 -7.60 -0.46
CA LEU A 314 6.08 -7.08 -1.20
C LEU A 314 4.92 -6.74 -0.27
N HIS A 315 4.71 -7.48 0.81
CA HIS A 315 3.73 -7.14 1.82
C HIS A 315 4.02 -5.76 2.45
N THR A 316 5.28 -5.53 2.80
CA THR A 316 5.73 -4.22 3.31
C THR A 316 5.47 -3.10 2.29
N TRP A 317 5.77 -3.32 1.01
CA TRP A 317 5.56 -2.33 -0.05
C TRP A 317 4.07 -2.11 -0.41
N TRP A 318 3.25 -3.15 -0.25
CA TRP A 318 1.80 -3.10 -0.42
C TRP A 318 1.15 -2.15 0.60
N GLY A 319 1.51 -2.29 1.88
CA GLY A 319 1.08 -1.38 2.95
C GLY A 319 1.59 0.06 2.79
N LYS A 320 2.53 0.29 1.88
CA LYS A 320 3.12 1.61 1.57
C LYS A 320 2.61 2.21 0.26
N ALA A 321 1.66 1.55 -0.42
CA ALA A 321 1.14 1.96 -1.73
C ALA A 321 2.22 2.13 -2.81
N TYR A 322 3.32 1.35 -2.75
CA TYR A 322 4.36 1.40 -3.79
C TYR A 322 3.92 0.71 -5.08
N PHE A 323 2.95 -0.20 -4.98
CA PHE A 323 2.29 -0.83 -6.11
C PHE A 323 0.82 -1.09 -5.75
N GLY A 324 0.02 -1.43 -6.76
CA GLY A 324 -1.38 -1.85 -6.60
C GLY A 324 -1.74 -2.99 -7.56
N PHE A 325 -2.88 -3.63 -7.31
CA PHE A 325 -3.48 -4.60 -8.23
C PHE A 325 -4.73 -4.00 -8.86
N LYS A 326 -4.78 -3.97 -10.18
CA LYS A 326 -5.99 -3.67 -10.92
C LYS A 326 -6.67 -5.00 -11.28
N TYR A 327 -7.96 -5.12 -10.98
CA TYR A 327 -8.73 -6.27 -11.46
C TYR A 327 -8.75 -6.29 -12.99
N TYR A 328 -8.44 -7.44 -13.60
CA TYR A 328 -8.38 -7.59 -15.06
C TYR A 328 -9.53 -8.44 -15.59
N ASP A 329 -9.59 -9.72 -15.22
CA ASP A 329 -10.65 -10.64 -15.62
C ASP A 329 -10.86 -11.77 -14.60
N THR A 330 -11.88 -12.59 -14.84
CA THR A 330 -12.12 -13.83 -14.12
C THR A 330 -12.59 -14.89 -15.10
N VAL A 331 -12.05 -16.11 -14.97
CA VAL A 331 -12.50 -17.30 -15.69
C VAL A 331 -12.80 -18.43 -14.70
N LEU A 332 -13.73 -19.31 -15.04
CA LEU A 332 -13.97 -20.52 -14.24
C LEU A 332 -12.80 -21.49 -14.42
N CYS A 333 -12.43 -22.22 -13.37
CA CYS A 333 -11.49 -23.32 -13.51
C CYS A 333 -12.16 -24.46 -14.29
N GLU A 334 -11.52 -24.95 -15.34
CA GLU A 334 -12.03 -26.06 -16.16
C GLU A 334 -12.11 -27.36 -15.34
N ASP A 335 -11.10 -27.62 -14.50
CA ASP A 335 -11.02 -28.84 -13.69
C ASP A 335 -11.96 -28.84 -12.47
N ASP A 336 -12.36 -27.65 -11.99
CA ASP A 336 -13.22 -27.53 -10.81
C ASP A 336 -14.05 -26.23 -10.85
N PRO A 337 -15.32 -26.28 -11.27
CA PRO A 337 -16.16 -25.10 -11.42
C PRO A 337 -16.48 -24.38 -10.09
N ASN A 338 -16.19 -25.01 -8.93
CA ASN A 338 -16.29 -24.35 -7.63
C ASN A 338 -15.22 -23.28 -7.44
N TYR A 339 -14.19 -23.26 -8.28
CA TYR A 339 -13.14 -22.25 -8.28
C TYR A 339 -13.14 -21.42 -9.56
N SER A 340 -12.70 -20.18 -9.40
CA SER A 340 -12.41 -19.25 -10.47
C SER A 340 -10.95 -18.84 -10.39
N ILE A 341 -10.33 -18.66 -11.55
CA ILE A 341 -9.05 -17.97 -11.68
C ILE A 341 -9.34 -16.50 -11.94
N ILE A 342 -8.83 -15.66 -11.06
CA ILE A 342 -8.98 -14.22 -11.13
C ILE A 342 -7.63 -13.64 -11.55
N SER A 343 -7.62 -12.89 -12.64
CA SER A 343 -6.41 -12.23 -13.13
C SER A 343 -6.35 -10.81 -12.60
N LEU A 344 -5.20 -10.46 -12.03
CA LEU A 344 -4.91 -9.13 -11.51
C LEU A 344 -3.72 -8.57 -12.28
N GLN A 345 -3.83 -7.32 -12.72
CA GLN A 345 -2.72 -6.60 -13.31
C GLN A 345 -1.93 -5.90 -12.19
N PHE A 346 -0.66 -6.29 -12.02
CA PHE A 346 0.29 -5.64 -11.15
C PHE A 346 0.70 -4.28 -11.74
N VAL A 347 0.70 -3.22 -10.93
CA VAL A 347 1.10 -1.87 -11.38
C VAL A 347 1.96 -1.21 -10.33
N TRP A 348 3.19 -0.83 -10.69
CA TRP A 348 3.99 0.04 -9.86
C TRP A 348 3.40 1.46 -9.84
N MET A 349 3.30 2.04 -8.64
CA MET A 349 2.67 3.34 -8.45
C MET A 349 3.67 4.49 -8.68
N PRO A 350 3.19 5.67 -9.11
CA PRO A 350 3.99 6.86 -9.10
C PRO A 350 4.24 7.34 -7.67
N SER A 351 5.34 8.05 -7.49
CA SER A 351 5.65 8.78 -6.26
C SER A 351 5.55 10.27 -6.56
N ASN A 352 4.44 10.90 -6.15
CA ASN A 352 4.31 12.34 -6.27
C ASN A 352 5.17 13.02 -5.20
N VAL A 353 6.24 13.69 -5.62
CA VAL A 353 7.21 14.38 -4.74
C VAL A 353 6.90 15.84 -4.46
N LYS A 354 5.93 16.43 -5.16
CA LYS A 354 5.65 17.87 -5.09
C LYS A 354 4.40 18.21 -4.29
N ALA A 355 3.42 17.31 -4.26
CA ALA A 355 2.16 17.56 -3.55
C ALA A 355 2.17 16.91 -2.17
N MET A 356 1.49 17.56 -1.22
CA MET A 356 1.00 16.91 0.00
C MET A 356 -0.48 16.59 -0.16
N ALA A 357 -0.89 15.44 0.37
CA ALA A 357 -2.25 14.95 0.24
C ALA A 357 -3.31 15.96 0.75
N THR A 358 -2.98 16.72 1.79
CA THR A 358 -3.85 17.70 2.45
C THR A 358 -3.71 19.12 1.91
N ASP A 359 -2.76 19.39 1.00
CA ASP A 359 -2.64 20.71 0.38
C ASP A 359 -3.83 20.97 -0.55
N GLN A 360 -4.27 22.22 -0.59
CA GLN A 360 -5.35 22.66 -1.48
C GLN A 360 -4.93 22.53 -2.94
N ILE A 361 -5.85 22.07 -3.79
CA ILE A 361 -5.59 21.99 -5.22
C ILE A 361 -6.13 23.22 -5.95
N ASP A 362 -5.32 23.76 -6.85
CA ASP A 362 -5.74 24.74 -7.84
C ASP A 362 -6.27 24.02 -9.08
N LEU A 363 -7.59 23.99 -9.24
CA LEU A 363 -8.26 23.38 -10.40
C LEU A 363 -7.94 24.09 -11.71
N GLY A 364 -7.70 25.40 -11.68
CA GLY A 364 -7.30 26.18 -12.86
C GLY A 364 -5.92 25.75 -13.36
N ALA A 365 -4.98 25.55 -12.44
CA ALA A 365 -3.66 25.01 -12.76
C ALA A 365 -3.73 23.57 -13.35
N GLN A 366 -4.76 22.78 -13.00
CA GLN A 366 -4.90 21.44 -13.57
C GLN A 366 -5.29 21.43 -15.06
N ARG A 367 -5.75 22.56 -15.60
CA ARG A 367 -6.06 22.72 -17.04
C ARG A 367 -4.82 23.05 -17.88
N ASP A 368 -3.75 23.54 -17.26
CA ASP A 368 -2.49 23.81 -17.94
C ASP A 368 -1.61 22.55 -17.96
N PRO A 369 -1.26 22.01 -19.15
CA PRO A 369 -0.41 20.83 -19.26
C PRO A 369 0.95 20.94 -18.57
N LEU A 370 1.43 22.16 -18.30
CA LEU A 370 2.72 22.41 -17.63
C LEU A 370 2.62 22.48 -16.11
N THR A 371 1.42 22.49 -15.55
CA THR A 371 1.18 22.54 -14.10
C THR A 371 0.21 21.48 -13.59
N ALA A 372 -0.43 20.74 -14.50
CA ALA A 372 -1.27 19.60 -14.20
C ALA A 372 -0.53 18.49 -13.45
N LEU A 373 -1.24 17.82 -12.54
CA LEU A 373 -0.75 16.75 -11.68
C LEU A 373 0.15 15.72 -12.39
N GLY A 374 -0.20 15.36 -13.64
CA GLY A 374 0.52 14.38 -14.44
C GLY A 374 2.02 14.68 -14.60
N ILE A 375 2.42 15.95 -14.73
CA ILE A 375 3.83 16.33 -14.87
C ILE A 375 4.65 16.15 -13.59
N HIS A 376 3.99 15.88 -12.46
CA HIS A 376 4.65 15.60 -11.17
C HIS A 376 4.75 14.10 -10.88
N LEU A 377 4.06 13.26 -11.64
CA LEU A 377 4.06 11.79 -11.52
C LEU A 377 5.20 11.14 -12.35
N THR A 378 6.38 11.75 -12.31
CA THR A 378 7.55 11.37 -13.14
C THR A 378 8.44 10.32 -12.50
N HIS A 379 8.24 10.03 -11.22
CA HIS A 379 8.96 9.01 -10.46
C HIS A 379 8.02 7.82 -10.26
N ARG A 380 8.46 6.62 -10.62
CA ARG A 380 7.69 5.38 -10.45
C ARG A 380 8.58 4.34 -9.79
N TYR A 381 8.02 3.57 -8.87
CA TYR A 381 8.68 2.40 -8.31
C TYR A 381 8.84 1.34 -9.41
N GLY A 382 9.85 0.48 -9.31
CA GLY A 382 10.04 -0.68 -10.18
C GLY A 382 10.27 -0.43 -11.67
N ASP A 383 9.93 0.74 -12.19
CA ASP A 383 10.37 1.24 -13.47
C ASP A 383 11.87 1.55 -13.34
N GLY A 384 12.68 0.87 -14.15
CA GLY A 384 14.12 1.12 -14.24
C GLY A 384 14.45 2.53 -14.80
N PRO A 385 15.43 2.68 -15.71
CA PRO A 385 15.85 3.99 -16.23
C PRO A 385 14.81 4.74 -17.11
N LEU A 386 13.53 4.33 -17.07
CA LEU A 386 12.41 4.89 -17.84
C LEU A 386 11.65 5.99 -17.08
N SER A 387 12.13 6.45 -15.92
CA SER A 387 11.52 7.59 -15.25
C SER A 387 11.55 8.82 -16.17
N ALA A 388 10.40 9.48 -16.37
CA ALA A 388 10.32 10.72 -17.15
C ALA A 388 11.02 11.92 -16.47
N CYS A 389 11.64 11.70 -15.30
CA CYS A 389 12.39 12.71 -14.57
C CYS A 389 13.67 13.09 -15.32
N THR A 390 13.81 14.38 -15.64
CA THR A 390 14.97 14.95 -16.31
C THR A 390 16.03 15.48 -15.33
N THR A 391 15.75 15.43 -14.02
CA THR A 391 16.64 15.92 -12.97
C THR A 391 17.84 14.99 -12.80
N ARG A 392 19.03 15.49 -13.11
CA ARG A 392 20.29 14.76 -12.90
C ARG A 392 20.50 14.45 -11.42
N ASN A 393 20.89 13.21 -11.11
CA ASN A 393 21.13 12.74 -9.74
C ASN A 393 19.94 12.90 -8.79
N CYS A 394 18.70 12.83 -9.30
CA CYS A 394 17.52 12.91 -8.47
C CYS A 394 17.49 11.81 -7.40
N THR A 395 17.48 12.21 -6.12
CA THR A 395 17.40 11.28 -4.98
C THR A 395 16.17 10.40 -5.06
N LYS A 396 15.01 10.97 -5.44
CA LYS A 396 13.78 10.19 -5.54
C LYS A 396 13.85 9.11 -6.61
N CYS A 397 14.42 9.40 -7.78
CA CYS A 397 14.65 8.37 -8.80
C CYS A 397 15.48 7.22 -8.22
N ARG A 398 16.53 7.52 -7.46
CA ARG A 398 17.38 6.50 -6.83
C ARG A 398 16.61 5.67 -5.80
N GLU A 399 15.77 6.30 -4.99
CA GLU A 399 14.92 5.61 -4.02
C GLU A 399 13.91 4.69 -4.71
N THR A 400 13.22 5.17 -5.75
CA THR A 400 12.21 4.37 -6.45
C THR A 400 12.83 3.24 -7.26
N LEU A 401 14.03 3.43 -7.82
CA LEU A 401 14.83 2.39 -8.46
C LEU A 401 15.25 1.28 -7.48
N GLY A 402 15.39 1.59 -6.19
CA GLY A 402 15.70 0.61 -5.15
C GLY A 402 14.52 -0.33 -4.84
N VAL A 403 13.32 0.02 -5.27
CA VAL A 403 12.09 -0.77 -5.07
C VAL A 403 11.80 -1.52 -6.37
N GLN A 404 12.23 -2.76 -6.44
CA GLN A 404 11.97 -3.65 -7.57
C GLN A 404 11.92 -5.10 -7.08
N CYS A 405 11.18 -5.95 -7.77
CA CYS A 405 11.18 -7.39 -7.51
C CYS A 405 11.35 -8.17 -8.81
N HIS A 406 11.72 -9.43 -8.69
CA HIS A 406 11.96 -10.31 -9.83
C HIS A 406 11.09 -11.57 -9.69
N ASP A 407 10.57 -12.04 -10.80
CA ASP A 407 9.95 -13.36 -10.86
C ASP A 407 11.03 -14.44 -10.74
N ILE A 408 10.87 -15.40 -9.83
CA ILE A 408 11.90 -16.39 -9.53
C ILE A 408 12.10 -17.40 -10.65
N SER A 409 11.06 -17.66 -11.45
CA SER A 409 11.13 -18.66 -12.52
C SER A 409 11.90 -18.17 -13.73
N SER A 410 11.76 -16.88 -14.04
CA SER A 410 12.37 -16.21 -15.19
C SER A 410 13.53 -15.29 -14.79
N ASN A 411 13.70 -15.00 -13.50
CA ASN A 411 14.62 -13.97 -12.99
C ASN A 411 14.47 -12.60 -13.68
N ARG A 412 13.30 -12.33 -14.29
CA ARG A 412 13.00 -11.06 -14.93
C ARG A 412 12.45 -10.07 -13.90
N PRO A 413 12.76 -8.77 -14.03
CA PRO A 413 12.07 -7.75 -13.26
C PRO A 413 10.56 -7.86 -13.48
N VAL A 414 9.80 -7.73 -12.40
CA VAL A 414 8.34 -7.62 -12.49
C VAL A 414 8.02 -6.19 -12.93
N GLU A 415 7.42 -6.08 -14.10
CA GLU A 415 7.07 -4.79 -14.71
C GLU A 415 5.59 -4.46 -14.46
N SER A 416 5.26 -3.17 -14.48
CA SER A 416 3.86 -2.75 -14.52
C SER A 416 3.16 -3.36 -15.74
N GLY A 417 1.99 -3.95 -15.54
CA GLY A 417 1.25 -4.66 -16.58
C GLY A 417 1.34 -6.17 -16.47
N THR A 418 2.25 -6.70 -15.64
CA THR A 418 2.35 -8.14 -15.35
C THR A 418 1.02 -8.67 -14.81
N ILE A 419 0.50 -9.73 -15.43
CA ILE A 419 -0.71 -10.41 -15.00
C ILE A 419 -0.35 -11.52 -14.01
N VAL A 420 -0.92 -11.42 -12.82
CA VAL A 420 -0.84 -12.45 -11.78
C VAL A 420 -2.20 -13.13 -11.64
N LYS A 421 -2.21 -14.42 -11.34
CA LYS A 421 -3.43 -15.23 -11.27
C LYS A 421 -3.61 -15.76 -9.86
N VAL A 422 -4.82 -15.60 -9.32
CA VAL A 422 -5.19 -16.15 -8.01
C VAL A 422 -6.40 -17.05 -8.13
N LYS A 423 -6.40 -18.17 -7.40
CA LYS A 423 -7.50 -19.14 -7.40
C LYS A 423 -8.39 -18.89 -6.19
N ARG A 424 -9.68 -18.64 -6.39
CA ARG A 424 -10.65 -18.44 -5.28
C ARG A 424 -11.95 -19.18 -5.56
N LEU A 425 -12.75 -19.37 -4.52
CA LEU A 425 -14.08 -19.97 -4.67
C LEU A 425 -14.94 -19.09 -5.58
N THR A 426 -15.61 -19.71 -6.55
CA THR A 426 -16.45 -19.03 -7.54
C THR A 426 -17.55 -18.20 -6.88
N LYS A 427 -18.12 -18.69 -5.76
CA LYS A 427 -19.12 -17.93 -4.99
C LYS A 427 -18.58 -16.61 -4.43
N ASP A 428 -17.28 -16.52 -4.15
CA ASP A 428 -16.65 -15.36 -3.49
C ASP A 428 -15.94 -14.45 -4.50
N ARG A 429 -15.95 -14.77 -5.80
CA ARG A 429 -15.23 -14.01 -6.84
C ARG A 429 -15.58 -12.52 -6.85
N HIS A 430 -16.86 -12.21 -6.65
CA HIS A 430 -17.36 -10.84 -6.61
C HIS A 430 -16.88 -10.10 -5.37
N LEU A 431 -16.70 -10.80 -4.24
CA LEU A 431 -16.15 -10.20 -3.02
C LEU A 431 -14.70 -9.75 -3.28
N LEU A 432 -13.87 -10.65 -3.83
CA LEU A 432 -12.47 -10.34 -4.17
C LEU A 432 -12.38 -9.19 -5.18
N GLU A 433 -13.18 -9.24 -6.26
CA GLU A 433 -13.22 -8.19 -7.27
C GLU A 433 -13.45 -6.80 -6.66
N HIS A 434 -14.45 -6.67 -5.80
CA HIS A 434 -14.81 -5.38 -5.22
C HIS A 434 -13.78 -4.90 -4.19
N VAL A 435 -13.18 -5.78 -3.38
CA VAL A 435 -12.10 -5.34 -2.46
C VAL A 435 -10.83 -4.96 -3.20
N ILE A 436 -10.50 -5.63 -4.31
CA ILE A 436 -9.39 -5.21 -5.19
C ILE A 436 -9.69 -3.84 -5.79
N LYS A 437 -10.88 -3.61 -6.33
CA LYS A 437 -11.24 -2.30 -6.90
C LYS A 437 -11.26 -1.19 -5.85
N LEU A 438 -11.70 -1.48 -4.62
CA LEU A 438 -11.63 -0.55 -3.49
C LEU A 438 -10.17 -0.21 -3.15
N GLN A 439 -9.33 -1.23 -2.95
CA GLN A 439 -7.91 -1.05 -2.65
C GLN A 439 -7.19 -0.29 -3.76
N TRP A 440 -7.48 -0.60 -5.03
CA TRP A 440 -6.94 0.08 -6.20
C TRP A 440 -7.22 1.58 -6.15
N SER A 441 -8.48 1.95 -5.89
CA SER A 441 -8.91 3.35 -5.84
C SER A 441 -8.20 4.12 -4.73
N ILE A 442 -8.13 3.53 -3.53
CA ILE A 442 -7.44 4.12 -2.37
C ILE A 442 -5.93 4.28 -2.64
N THR A 443 -5.32 3.26 -3.23
CA THR A 443 -3.88 3.24 -3.55
C THR A 443 -3.52 4.27 -4.62
N CYS A 444 -4.31 4.38 -5.69
CA CYS A 444 -4.11 5.38 -6.72
C CYS A 444 -4.23 6.79 -6.14
N ALA A 445 -5.25 7.04 -5.33
CA ALA A 445 -5.44 8.35 -4.70
C ALA A 445 -4.24 8.70 -3.81
N ALA A 446 -3.82 7.79 -2.94
CA ALA A 446 -2.67 8.00 -2.05
C ALA A 446 -1.36 8.21 -2.84
N ALA A 447 -1.10 7.42 -3.87
CA ALA A 447 0.11 7.55 -4.68
C ALA A 447 0.18 8.90 -5.43
N MET A 448 -0.92 9.27 -6.10
CA MET A 448 -0.98 10.49 -6.90
C MET A 448 -1.02 11.75 -6.05
N SER A 449 -1.62 11.73 -4.86
CA SER A 449 -1.72 12.91 -4.00
C SER A 449 -0.46 13.18 -3.17
N GLY A 450 0.58 12.32 -3.27
CA GLY A 450 1.74 12.35 -2.38
C GLY A 450 1.47 11.73 -1.01
N GLY A 451 0.30 11.15 -0.81
CA GLY A 451 -0.07 10.50 0.45
C GLY A 451 0.70 9.22 0.73
N ALA A 452 1.12 8.49 -0.30
CA ALA A 452 1.88 7.25 -0.17
C ALA A 452 3.25 7.43 0.53
N GLN A 453 3.82 8.64 0.57
CA GLN A 453 5.12 8.90 1.18
C GLN A 453 5.15 8.55 2.67
N ILE A 454 6.29 8.00 3.10
CA ILE A 454 6.58 7.67 4.50
C ILE A 454 7.57 8.72 4.96
N TYR A 455 7.16 9.54 5.92
CA TYR A 455 8.11 10.39 6.62
C TYR A 455 8.86 9.54 7.63
N GLU A 456 10.15 9.82 7.85
CA GLU A 456 11.01 9.03 8.74
C GLU A 456 10.42 8.83 10.14
N ASP A 457 9.56 9.73 10.62
CA ASP A 457 8.81 9.61 11.89
C ASP A 457 7.85 8.40 11.94
N ASP A 458 7.37 7.90 10.80
CA ASP A 458 6.45 6.74 10.73
C ASP A 458 7.21 5.40 10.80
N LEU A 459 8.55 5.41 10.76
CA LEU A 459 9.37 4.20 10.90
C LEU A 459 9.58 3.78 12.36
N LEU A 460 9.16 4.61 13.32
CA LEU A 460 9.25 4.34 14.76
C LEU A 460 7.95 3.79 15.36
N SER A 461 6.84 3.78 14.63
CA SER A 461 5.64 3.02 15.02
C SER A 461 5.77 1.61 14.48
N GLU A 462 6.28 0.74 15.33
CA GLU A 462 6.54 -0.67 15.07
C GLU A 462 5.37 -1.36 14.34
N SER A 463 5.72 -2.16 13.34
CA SER A 463 4.83 -3.10 12.69
C SER A 463 4.32 -4.11 13.72
N GLU A 464 3.08 -3.96 14.17
CA GLU A 464 2.33 -5.02 14.86
C GLU A 464 1.96 -6.22 13.94
N ASP A 465 2.58 -6.31 12.76
CA ASP A 465 2.52 -7.44 11.84
C ASP A 465 3.70 -8.41 12.06
N SER A 466 4.03 -8.68 13.31
CA SER A 466 5.02 -9.69 13.66
C SER A 466 4.48 -11.10 13.38
N PRO A 467 5.26 -12.01 12.76
CA PRO A 467 4.90 -13.41 12.63
C PRO A 467 4.80 -14.05 14.02
N CYS A 468 3.76 -14.87 14.23
CA CYS A 468 3.65 -15.75 15.38
C CYS A 468 4.91 -16.63 15.46
N GLU A 469 5.79 -16.35 16.42
CA GLU A 469 6.86 -17.30 16.78
C GLU A 469 6.22 -18.64 17.13
N SER A 470 6.69 -19.69 16.48
CA SER A 470 6.30 -21.07 16.76
C SER A 470 6.94 -21.48 18.08
N VAL A 471 6.18 -21.39 19.18
CA VAL A 471 6.56 -22.05 20.42
C VAL A 471 6.31 -23.54 20.24
N SER A 472 7.39 -24.32 20.23
CA SER A 472 7.34 -25.77 20.33
C SER A 472 6.94 -26.15 21.75
N GLU A 473 5.67 -26.46 21.98
CA GLU A 473 5.23 -27.13 23.20
C GLU A 473 5.70 -28.59 23.14
N GLN A 474 6.75 -28.89 23.90
CA GLN A 474 7.06 -30.25 24.34
C GLN A 474 6.02 -30.69 25.37
N GLN A 475 5.67 -31.96 25.24
CA GLN A 475 4.65 -32.70 25.97
C GLN A 475 4.78 -32.62 27.50
N ASP A 476 3.67 -32.34 28.17
CA ASP A 476 3.37 -32.91 29.48
C ASP A 476 2.09 -33.76 29.34
N LEU A 477 2.29 -35.07 29.32
CA LEU A 477 1.25 -36.09 29.38
C LEU A 477 1.11 -36.54 30.85
N GLU A 478 0.06 -36.12 31.52
CA GLU A 478 -0.48 -36.80 32.70
C GLU A 478 -1.91 -37.28 32.40
N GLU A 479 -1.97 -38.58 32.07
CA GLU A 479 -2.87 -39.58 32.64
C GLU A 479 -4.33 -39.18 32.91
N SER A 480 -5.22 -39.45 31.95
CA SER A 480 -6.53 -40.06 32.27
C SER A 480 -7.01 -40.87 31.06
N GLY A 481 -7.15 -42.17 31.29
CA GLY A 481 -7.57 -43.11 30.27
C GLY A 481 -9.05 -42.95 29.93
N GLU A 482 -9.36 -42.99 28.64
CA GLU A 482 -10.61 -43.51 28.14
C GLU A 482 -10.40 -44.07 26.73
N GLU A 483 -10.90 -45.28 26.57
CA GLU A 483 -10.62 -46.27 25.52
C GLU A 483 -11.51 -46.01 24.31
N LEU A 484 -10.96 -45.53 23.18
CA LEU A 484 -11.67 -45.49 21.89
C LEU A 484 -10.75 -45.87 20.72
N LYS A 485 -11.33 -46.67 19.83
CA LYS A 485 -10.72 -47.61 18.89
C LYS A 485 -10.02 -46.95 17.69
N GLU A 486 -8.95 -47.62 17.26
CA GLU A 486 -8.19 -47.42 16.02
C GLU A 486 -9.05 -47.49 14.76
N ASP A 487 -8.92 -46.50 13.88
CA ASP A 487 -9.18 -46.59 12.43
C ASP A 487 -8.53 -45.36 11.74
N GLY A 488 -7.18 -45.31 11.70
CA GLY A 488 -6.45 -44.11 11.25
C GLY A 488 -5.27 -44.34 10.28
N GLU A 489 -4.80 -45.58 10.09
CA GLU A 489 -3.57 -45.82 9.31
C GLU A 489 -3.81 -46.12 7.82
N ASN A 490 -5.06 -46.39 7.41
CA ASN A 490 -5.34 -46.81 6.03
C ASN A 490 -5.40 -45.64 5.01
N THR A 491 -5.56 -44.40 5.47
CA THR A 491 -5.78 -43.23 4.58
C THR A 491 -4.50 -42.55 4.12
N ARG A 492 -3.39 -42.71 4.86
CA ARG A 492 -2.08 -42.15 4.49
C ARG A 492 -1.36 -42.99 3.44
N GLN A 493 -1.47 -44.32 3.52
CA GLN A 493 -0.83 -45.21 2.56
C GLN A 493 -1.45 -45.11 1.15
N ALA A 494 -2.78 -45.00 1.08
CA ALA A 494 -3.51 -44.81 -0.19
C ALA A 494 -3.21 -43.48 -0.91
N SER A 495 -2.70 -42.47 -0.19
CA SER A 495 -2.34 -41.18 -0.76
C SER A 495 -0.90 -41.15 -1.32
N ILE A 496 -0.02 -41.99 -0.79
CA ILE A 496 1.37 -42.13 -1.27
C ILE A 496 1.42 -42.99 -2.53
N GLU A 497 0.66 -44.10 -2.57
CA GLU A 497 0.59 -44.98 -3.75
C GLU A 497 -0.01 -44.29 -4.99
N LYS A 498 -0.90 -43.31 -4.79
CA LYS A 498 -1.52 -42.55 -5.88
C LYS A 498 -0.56 -41.54 -6.53
N VAL A 499 0.44 -41.07 -5.80
CA VAL A 499 1.47 -40.13 -6.30
C VAL A 499 2.55 -40.88 -7.06
N ASP A 500 2.95 -42.08 -6.61
CA ASP A 500 3.91 -42.93 -7.33
C ASP A 500 3.32 -43.49 -8.63
N SER A 501 2.00 -43.75 -8.68
CA SER A 501 1.30 -44.15 -9.90
C SER A 501 1.31 -43.07 -11.00
N TRP A 502 1.32 -41.80 -10.62
CA TRP A 502 1.35 -40.67 -11.56
C TRP A 502 2.76 -40.41 -12.14
N LEU A 503 3.81 -40.74 -11.39
CA LEU A 503 5.20 -40.55 -11.82
C LEU A 503 5.71 -41.63 -12.79
N GLN A 504 4.99 -42.76 -12.91
CA GLN A 504 5.38 -43.87 -13.79
C GLN A 504 4.68 -43.89 -15.16
N GLN A 505 3.78 -42.93 -15.46
CA GLN A 505 3.04 -42.90 -16.73
C GLN A 505 3.56 -41.89 -17.77
N SER A 506 4.72 -41.28 -17.53
CA SER A 506 5.34 -40.36 -18.49
C SER A 506 6.71 -40.87 -18.93
N ASP A 507 6.70 -41.72 -19.95
CA ASP A 507 7.86 -41.98 -20.82
C ASP A 507 7.47 -41.77 -22.30
N PRO A 508 8.45 -41.45 -23.16
CA PRO A 508 8.25 -40.68 -24.39
C PRO A 508 7.93 -41.54 -25.61
N VAL A 509 7.14 -40.98 -26.54
CA VAL A 509 6.96 -41.50 -27.89
C VAL A 509 8.10 -40.98 -28.76
N ASP A 510 9.05 -41.86 -29.08
CA ASP A 510 9.95 -41.72 -30.22
C ASP A 510 9.57 -42.77 -31.28
N ASP A 511 9.89 -42.43 -32.53
CA ASP A 511 10.04 -43.30 -33.70
C ASP A 511 8.91 -43.23 -34.77
N MET A 512 9.13 -42.35 -35.76
CA MET A 512 8.64 -42.50 -37.13
C MET A 512 9.79 -42.20 -38.08
N GLY A 513 10.55 -43.26 -38.41
CA GLY A 513 11.38 -43.35 -39.61
C GLY A 513 10.55 -43.63 -40.89
N PRO A 514 11.20 -43.63 -42.07
CA PRO A 514 10.61 -43.15 -43.32
C PRO A 514 9.98 -44.25 -44.20
N SER A 515 9.07 -43.85 -45.09
CA SER A 515 8.69 -44.57 -46.32
C SER A 515 8.29 -43.58 -47.40
#